data_AF-A0AAV0XNN9-F1
#
_entry.id   AF-A0AAV0XNN9-F1
#
_cell.length_a   1.000
_cell.length_b   1.000
_cell.length_c   1.000
_cell.angle_alpha   90.00
_cell.angle_beta   90.00
_cell.angle_gamma   90.00
#
_symmetry.space_group_name_H-M   'P 1'
#
loop_
_entity.id
_entity.type
_entity.pdbx_description
1 polymer ?
#
loop_
_entity_poly.entity_id
_entity_poly.type
_entity_poly.pdbx_seq_one_letter_code
_entity_poly.pdbx_strand_id
1 'polypeptide(L)'
;MYRQVWVNQEDRDYQRILWRNSPEKEIDHYHLNTITYGTAPAAFLATRVLKEIGLLAAQDKPSASRAIQRDFYMDDFLSGGDTTEECVKLYHEVLELLESSGMRLRKWCSSAPDVRKNIAATSSEPHYSLDLGDNYTIKSLGLIWCPESDMLQFNL
;
A
#
# COMPACT_ATOMS: atom_id res chain seq x y z
N MET A 1 4.47 -2.59 2.65
CA MET A 1 5.47 -1.70 2.04
C MET A 1 6.86 -1.84 2.70
N TYR A 2 7.14 -1.26 3.87
CA TYR A 2 8.51 -1.18 4.46
C TYR A 2 9.31 -2.50 4.50
N ARG A 3 8.68 -3.59 4.96
CA ARG A 3 9.30 -4.91 5.08
C ARG A 3 9.62 -5.60 3.74
N GLN A 4 9.29 -4.98 2.62
CA GLN A 4 9.65 -5.48 1.29
C GLN A 4 10.99 -4.91 0.81
N VAL A 5 11.57 -3.95 1.55
CA VAL A 5 12.83 -3.30 1.19
C VAL A 5 13.93 -3.78 2.12
N TRP A 6 14.92 -4.45 1.55
CA TRP A 6 16.08 -4.95 2.29
C TRP A 6 17.01 -3.81 2.70
N VAL A 7 17.58 -3.94 3.90
CA VAL A 7 18.67 -3.11 4.38
C VAL A 7 19.98 -3.76 3.94
N ASN A 8 20.94 -2.93 3.51
CA ASN A 8 22.28 -3.39 3.17
C ASN A 8 22.86 -4.16 4.36
N GLN A 9 23.52 -5.28 4.11
CA GLN A 9 23.99 -6.20 5.15
C GLN A 9 24.90 -5.51 6.17
N GLU A 10 25.74 -4.58 5.70
CA GLU A 10 26.64 -3.77 6.54
C GLU A 10 25.88 -2.84 7.50
N ASP A 11 24.68 -2.38 7.12
CA ASP A 11 23.88 -1.44 7.91
C ASP A 11 22.91 -2.13 8.89
N ARG A 12 22.73 -3.46 8.78
CA ARG A 12 21.76 -4.20 9.62
C ARG A 12 22.10 -4.18 11.10
N ASP A 13 23.38 -4.05 11.43
CA ASP A 13 23.80 -4.01 12.83
C ASP A 13 23.33 -2.73 13.55
N TYR A 14 23.14 -1.64 12.81
CA TYR A 14 22.55 -0.41 13.35
C TYR A 14 21.05 -0.53 13.68
N GLN A 15 20.42 -1.65 13.30
CA GLN A 15 19.03 -1.97 13.62
C GLN A 15 18.92 -3.16 14.59
N ARG A 16 19.97 -3.45 15.36
CA ARG A 16 20.00 -4.54 16.34
C ARG A 16 18.99 -4.32 17.47
N ILE A 17 18.20 -5.35 17.76
CA ILE A 17 17.30 -5.41 18.90
C ILE A 17 17.86 -6.39 19.93
N LEU A 18 17.77 -5.99 21.20
CA LEU A 18 18.06 -6.84 22.35
C LEU A 18 16.73 -7.34 22.93
N TRP A 19 16.60 -8.64 23.15
CA TRP A 19 15.39 -9.21 23.72
C TRP A 19 15.72 -10.31 24.72
N ARG A 20 14.90 -10.43 25.77
CA ARG A 20 14.90 -11.58 26.67
C ARG A 20 13.49 -11.79 27.21
N ASN A 21 13.11 -13.04 27.42
CA ASN A 21 11.77 -13.39 27.91
C ASN A 21 11.61 -13.21 29.43
N SER A 22 12.70 -13.23 30.20
CA SER A 22 12.70 -12.97 31.64
C SER A 22 14.06 -12.45 32.12
N PRO A 23 14.15 -11.76 33.27
CA PRO A 23 15.40 -11.21 33.78
C PRO A 23 16.52 -12.23 34.04
N GLU A 24 16.15 -13.49 34.28
CA GLU A 24 17.05 -14.60 34.60
C GLU A 24 17.66 -15.24 33.34
N LYS A 25 17.12 -14.96 32.16
CA LYS A 25 17.64 -15.47 30.89
C LYS A 25 18.68 -14.54 30.29
N GLU A 26 19.58 -15.12 29.51
CA GLU A 26 20.52 -14.37 28.67
C GLU A 26 19.77 -13.49 27.66
N ILE A 27 20.42 -12.41 27.23
CA ILE A 27 19.90 -11.49 26.23
C ILE A 27 20.21 -12.05 24.85
N ASP A 28 19.17 -12.24 24.05
CA ASP A 28 19.28 -12.54 22.63
C ASP A 28 19.52 -11.26 21.82
N HIS A 29 20.21 -11.40 20.70
CA HIS A 29 20.45 -10.34 19.73
C HIS A 29 19.76 -10.68 18.40
N TYR A 30 18.97 -9.74 17.89
CA TYR A 30 18.29 -9.88 16.60
C TYR A 30 18.64 -8.72 15.68
N HIS A 31 18.80 -9.00 14.39
CA HIS A 31 18.98 -7.98 13.36
C HIS A 31 17.73 -7.86 12.51
N LEU A 32 17.22 -6.64 12.36
CA LEU A 32 16.20 -6.36 11.37
C LEU A 32 16.82 -6.31 9.98
N ASN A 33 16.30 -7.14 9.08
CA ASN A 33 16.85 -7.29 7.73
C ASN A 33 16.27 -6.30 6.71
N THR A 34 15.16 -5.68 7.05
CA THR A 34 14.37 -4.83 6.15
C THR A 34 14.15 -3.49 6.81
N ILE A 35 13.81 -2.47 6.03
CA ILE A 35 13.50 -1.15 6.55
C ILE A 35 12.43 -1.27 7.65
N THR A 36 12.76 -0.73 8.81
CA THR A 36 11.85 -0.68 9.95
C THR A 36 11.28 0.72 10.14
N TYR A 37 10.04 0.76 10.62
CA TYR A 37 9.37 1.98 11.04
C TYR A 37 10.11 2.62 12.22
N GLY A 38 9.98 3.95 12.34
CA GLY A 38 10.59 4.73 13.41
C GLY A 38 12.00 5.25 13.10
N THR A 39 12.65 4.77 12.03
CA THR A 39 13.88 5.40 11.54
C THR A 39 13.55 6.61 10.68
N ALA A 40 14.34 7.69 10.83
CA ALA A 40 14.11 8.94 10.10
C ALA A 40 13.95 8.77 8.56
N PRO A 41 14.73 7.91 7.87
CA PRO A 41 14.60 7.77 6.42
C PRO A 41 13.59 6.71 5.96
N ALA A 42 12.94 5.95 6.86
CA ALA A 42 12.11 4.79 6.48
C ALA A 42 11.05 5.13 5.42
N ALA A 43 10.28 6.20 5.65
CA ALA A 43 9.22 6.67 4.76
C ALA A 43 9.78 7.05 3.37
N PHE A 44 10.89 7.79 3.35
CA PHE A 44 11.53 8.20 2.11
C PHE A 44 12.01 6.99 1.30
N LEU A 45 12.72 6.05 1.95
CA LEU A 45 13.27 4.89 1.26
C LEU A 45 12.16 4.00 0.68
N ALA A 46 11.09 3.75 1.43
CA ALA A 46 9.99 2.93 0.96
C ALA A 46 9.21 3.58 -0.19
N THR A 47 8.92 4.88 -0.09
CA THR A 47 8.23 5.62 -1.16
C THR A 47 9.11 5.82 -2.40
N ARG A 48 10.44 5.93 -2.23
CA ARG A 48 11.40 5.97 -3.35
C ARG A 48 11.39 4.67 -4.16
N VAL A 49 11.21 3.52 -3.51
CA VAL A 49 11.05 2.23 -4.21
C VAL A 49 9.77 2.20 -5.03
N LEU A 50 8.64 2.64 -4.48
CA LEU A 50 7.39 2.77 -5.25
C LEU A 50 7.60 3.65 -6.49
N LYS A 51 8.25 4.81 -6.31
CA LYS A 51 8.58 5.71 -7.42
C LYS A 51 9.45 5.03 -8.48
N GLU A 52 10.42 4.21 -8.08
CA GLU A 52 11.27 3.46 -9.01
C GLU A 52 10.45 2.45 -9.83
N ILE A 53 9.55 1.70 -9.19
CA ILE A 53 8.65 0.76 -9.87
C ILE A 53 7.83 1.50 -10.94
N GLY A 54 7.28 2.67 -10.60
CA GLY A 54 6.55 3.50 -11.55
C GLY A 54 7.41 3.98 -12.72
N LEU A 55 8.65 4.43 -12.47
CA LEU A 55 9.56 4.89 -13.51
C LEU A 55 9.94 3.77 -14.50
N LEU A 56 10.22 2.57 -13.99
CA LEU A 56 10.58 1.41 -14.83
C LEU A 56 9.41 0.96 -15.72
N ALA A 57 8.16 1.15 -15.26
CA ALA A 57 6.97 0.77 -16.01
C ALA A 57 6.49 1.83 -17.03
N ALA A 58 7.19 2.94 -17.19
CA ALA A 58 6.70 4.11 -17.93
C ALA A 58 6.39 3.83 -19.42
N GLN A 59 7.14 2.93 -20.06
CA GLN A 59 6.93 2.58 -21.47
C GLN A 59 5.78 1.59 -21.65
N ASP A 60 5.70 0.57 -20.80
CA ASP A 60 4.74 -0.53 -20.97
C ASP A 60 3.35 -0.20 -20.40
N LYS A 61 3.30 0.52 -19.27
CA LYS A 61 2.07 0.82 -18.52
C LYS A 61 2.05 2.29 -18.08
N PRO A 62 1.89 3.24 -19.02
CA PRO A 62 1.99 4.67 -18.72
C PRO A 62 0.95 5.16 -17.70
N SER A 63 -0.27 4.59 -17.72
CA SER A 63 -1.34 4.90 -16.75
C SER A 63 -0.94 4.53 -15.33
N ALA A 64 -0.57 3.27 -15.10
CA ALA A 64 -0.13 2.81 -13.78
C ALA A 64 1.19 3.46 -13.34
N SER A 65 2.13 3.68 -14.27
CA SER A 65 3.37 4.41 -14.02
C SER A 65 3.10 5.79 -13.43
N ARG A 66 2.20 6.56 -14.06
CA ARG A 66 1.81 7.88 -13.55
C ARG A 66 1.15 7.78 -12.18
N ALA A 67 0.21 6.84 -12.01
CA ALA A 67 -0.52 6.69 -10.76
C ALA A 67 0.41 6.29 -9.61
N ILE A 68 1.28 5.30 -9.78
CA ILE A 68 2.24 4.88 -8.76
C ILE A 68 3.17 6.03 -8.33
N GLN A 69 3.51 6.93 -9.26
CA GLN A 69 4.40 8.06 -8.95
C GLN A 69 3.71 9.23 -8.26
N ARG A 70 2.39 9.39 -8.41
CA ARG A 70 1.67 10.63 -8.04
C ARG A 70 0.51 10.44 -7.08
N ASP A 71 -0.07 9.25 -7.04
CA ASP A 71 -1.37 8.98 -6.41
C ASP A 71 -1.22 8.22 -5.08
N PHE A 72 0.01 8.11 -4.58
CA PHE A 72 0.31 7.63 -3.24
C PHE A 72 0.44 8.78 -2.25
N TYR A 73 -0.23 8.64 -1.11
CA TYR A 73 0.12 9.34 0.11
C TYR A 73 0.70 8.34 1.10
N MET A 74 2.04 8.36 1.26
CA MET A 74 2.77 7.34 2.03
C MET A 74 2.43 5.92 1.57
N ASP A 75 1.69 5.15 2.37
CA ASP A 75 1.26 3.78 2.10
C ASP A 75 -0.17 3.66 1.54
N ASP A 76 -0.93 4.76 1.48
CA ASP A 76 -2.28 4.81 0.92
C ASP A 76 -2.24 5.17 -0.57
N PHE A 77 -2.89 4.36 -1.41
CA PHE A 77 -3.05 4.60 -2.84
C PHE A 77 -4.47 5.07 -3.14
N LEU A 78 -4.62 6.26 -3.73
CA LEU A 78 -5.91 6.82 -4.11
C LEU A 78 -5.84 7.36 -5.54
N SER A 79 -6.49 6.66 -6.48
CA SER A 79 -6.50 7.02 -7.89
C SER A 79 -7.88 6.81 -8.52
N GLY A 80 -8.03 7.23 -9.77
CA GLY A 80 -9.29 7.16 -10.53
C GLY A 80 -9.10 7.48 -12.01
N GLY A 81 -10.22 7.51 -12.73
CA GLY A 81 -10.32 7.81 -14.16
C GLY A 81 -11.71 8.30 -14.52
N ASP A 82 -11.90 8.69 -15.78
CA ASP A 82 -13.15 9.31 -16.24
C ASP A 82 -14.21 8.24 -16.57
N THR A 83 -13.78 7.00 -16.78
CA THR A 83 -14.65 5.85 -17.08
C THR A 83 -14.39 4.66 -16.17
N THR A 84 -15.37 3.75 -16.10
CA THR A 84 -15.25 2.50 -15.34
C THR A 84 -14.17 1.60 -15.95
N GLU A 85 -14.10 1.55 -17.27
CA GLU A 85 -13.14 0.76 -18.04
C GLU A 85 -11.70 1.23 -17.76
N GLU A 86 -11.46 2.55 -17.73
CA GLU A 86 -10.16 3.11 -17.35
C GLU A 86 -9.79 2.77 -15.91
N CYS A 87 -10.74 2.88 -14.96
CA CYS A 87 -10.51 2.54 -13.56
C CYS A 87 -10.15 1.06 -13.40
N VAL A 88 -10.88 0.15 -14.05
CA VAL A 88 -10.62 -1.29 -14.00
C VAL A 88 -9.26 -1.62 -14.63
N LYS A 89 -8.94 -1.03 -15.79
CA LYS A 89 -7.63 -1.19 -16.42
C LYS A 89 -6.51 -0.73 -15.50
N LEU A 90 -6.63 0.47 -14.93
CA LEU A 90 -5.65 1.04 -14.02
C LEU A 90 -5.44 0.15 -12.80
N TYR A 91 -6.53 -0.34 -12.20
CA TYR A 91 -6.49 -1.26 -11.07
C TYR A 91 -5.65 -2.51 -11.39
N HIS A 92 -5.90 -3.18 -12.52
CA HIS A 92 -5.15 -4.38 -12.92
C HIS A 92 -3.67 -4.08 -13.20
N GLU A 93 -3.37 -2.99 -13.92
CA GLU A 93 -1.99 -2.62 -14.22
C GLU A 93 -1.18 -2.30 -12.95
N VAL A 94 -1.78 -1.55 -12.01
CA VAL A 94 -1.16 -1.22 -10.72
C VAL A 94 -0.96 -2.48 -9.87
N LEU A 95 -1.98 -3.34 -9.80
CA LEU A 95 -1.92 -4.60 -9.07
C LEU A 95 -0.75 -5.45 -9.56
N GLU A 96 -0.67 -5.68 -10.88
CA GLU A 96 0.37 -6.51 -11.49
C GLU A 96 1.77 -5.93 -11.24
N LEU A 97 1.97 -4.63 -11.45
CA LEU A 97 3.26 -3.99 -11.25
C LEU A 97 3.73 -4.08 -9.79
N LEU A 98 2.86 -3.74 -8.84
CA LEU A 98 3.23 -3.73 -7.44
C LEU A 98 3.38 -5.15 -6.88
N GLU A 99 2.54 -6.11 -7.28
CA GLU A 99 2.70 -7.51 -6.88
C GLU A 99 4.00 -8.12 -7.40
N SER A 100 4.41 -7.81 -8.65
CA SER A 100 5.69 -8.27 -9.20
C SER A 100 6.92 -7.80 -8.39
N SER A 101 6.77 -6.69 -7.66
CA SER A 101 7.80 -6.10 -6.80
C SER A 101 7.60 -6.38 -5.30
N GLY A 102 6.68 -7.29 -4.94
CA GLY A 102 6.35 -7.62 -3.55
C GLY A 102 5.54 -6.53 -2.80
N MET A 103 5.19 -5.43 -3.46
CA MET A 103 4.47 -4.27 -2.90
C MET A 103 2.94 -4.43 -2.96
N ARG A 104 2.45 -5.64 -2.64
CA ARG A 104 1.03 -5.99 -2.77
C ARG A 104 0.11 -5.05 -1.99
N LEU A 105 -0.82 -4.42 -2.71
CA LEU A 105 -1.91 -3.61 -2.14
C LEU A 105 -3.08 -4.49 -1.69
N ARG A 106 -3.84 -4.00 -0.71
CA ARG A 106 -5.00 -4.69 -0.12
C ARG A 106 -6.03 -3.64 0.29
N LYS A 107 -7.21 -4.10 0.73
CA LYS A 107 -8.32 -3.25 1.19
C LYS A 107 -8.80 -2.28 0.10
N TRP A 108 -8.87 -2.78 -1.12
CA TRP A 108 -9.35 -2.02 -2.26
C TRP A 108 -10.82 -1.61 -2.07
N CYS A 109 -11.16 -0.41 -2.52
CA CYS A 109 -12.52 0.08 -2.57
C CYS A 109 -12.67 1.09 -3.73
N SER A 110 -13.90 1.33 -4.17
CA SER A 110 -14.22 2.27 -5.23
C SER A 110 -15.63 2.82 -5.04
N SER A 111 -15.87 4.05 -5.49
CA SER A 111 -17.23 4.62 -5.56
C SER A 111 -18.08 4.00 -6.67
N ALA A 112 -17.47 3.45 -7.72
CA ALA A 112 -18.18 2.83 -8.83
C ALA A 112 -18.51 1.34 -8.55
N PRO A 113 -19.80 0.93 -8.59
CA PRO A 113 -20.20 -0.45 -8.33
C PRO A 113 -19.54 -1.48 -9.25
N ASP A 114 -19.38 -1.16 -10.53
CA ASP A 114 -18.81 -2.09 -11.51
C ASP A 114 -17.30 -2.26 -11.33
N VAL A 115 -16.59 -1.22 -10.88
CA VAL A 115 -15.18 -1.35 -10.45
C VAL A 115 -15.09 -2.25 -9.22
N ARG A 116 -15.97 -2.08 -8.21
CA ARG A 116 -16.01 -2.94 -7.02
C ARG A 116 -16.22 -4.42 -7.37
N LYS A 117 -17.13 -4.71 -8.31
CA LYS A 117 -17.36 -6.10 -8.78
C LYS A 117 -16.11 -6.71 -9.40
N ASN A 118 -15.38 -5.96 -10.24
CA ASN A 118 -14.13 -6.43 -10.85
C ASN A 118 -13.03 -6.70 -9.79
N ILE A 119 -12.90 -5.80 -8.82
CA ILE A 119 -11.97 -5.97 -7.69
C ILE A 119 -12.33 -7.24 -6.90
N ALA A 120 -13.60 -7.40 -6.51
CA ALA A 120 -14.06 -8.55 -5.74
C ALA A 120 -13.90 -9.89 -6.49
N ALA A 121 -14.02 -9.88 -7.82
CA ALA A 121 -13.80 -11.06 -8.66
C ALA A 121 -12.31 -11.46 -8.77
N THR A 122 -11.37 -10.55 -8.46
CA THR A 122 -9.94 -10.79 -8.64
C THR A 122 -9.34 -11.67 -7.53
N SER A 123 -9.84 -11.58 -6.29
CA SER A 123 -9.36 -12.40 -5.18
C SER A 123 -10.39 -12.53 -4.07
N SER A 124 -10.50 -13.74 -3.52
CA SER A 124 -11.37 -14.07 -2.38
C SER A 124 -10.65 -13.97 -1.03
N GLU A 125 -9.44 -13.39 -0.97
CA GLU A 125 -8.73 -13.22 0.30
C GLU A 125 -9.50 -12.33 1.27
N PRO A 126 -9.53 -12.64 2.58
CA PRO A 126 -10.13 -11.77 3.57
C PRO A 126 -9.53 -10.35 3.52
N HIS A 127 -10.39 -9.33 3.53
CA HIS A 127 -10.01 -7.91 3.44
C HIS A 127 -9.28 -7.51 2.15
N TYR A 128 -9.37 -8.31 1.08
CA TYR A 128 -8.84 -7.94 -0.23
C TYR A 128 -9.60 -6.74 -0.81
N SER A 129 -10.93 -6.88 -0.87
CA SER A 129 -11.89 -5.81 -1.16
C SER A 129 -12.61 -5.45 0.14
N LEU A 130 -12.85 -4.17 0.35
CA LEU A 130 -13.75 -3.68 1.39
C LEU A 130 -15.16 -3.62 0.80
N ASP A 131 -16.00 -4.60 1.15
CA ASP A 131 -17.45 -4.48 1.00
C ASP A 131 -18.01 -3.81 2.25
N LEU A 132 -18.47 -2.58 2.07
CA LEU A 132 -18.84 -1.70 3.17
C LEU A 132 -20.36 -1.55 3.29
N GLY A 133 -21.15 -1.94 2.29
CA GLY A 133 -22.59 -1.67 2.28
C GLY A 133 -22.97 -0.21 2.56
N ASP A 134 -24.27 0.04 2.71
CA ASP A 134 -24.87 1.38 2.63
C ASP A 134 -24.46 2.37 3.74
N ASN A 135 -23.85 1.91 4.84
CA ASN A 135 -23.60 2.72 6.04
C ASN A 135 -22.13 2.77 6.50
N TYR A 136 -21.20 2.09 5.82
CA TYR A 136 -19.82 2.03 6.32
C TYR A 136 -18.87 2.93 5.52
N THR A 137 -18.00 3.57 6.27
CA THR A 137 -17.08 4.58 5.79
C THR A 137 -15.62 4.12 5.93
N ILE A 138 -14.75 4.62 5.05
CA ILE A 138 -13.31 4.35 5.09
C ILE A 138 -12.60 5.54 5.69
N LYS A 139 -11.81 5.31 6.75
CA LYS A 139 -10.85 6.32 7.18
C LYS A 139 -9.76 6.46 6.12
N SER A 140 -9.74 7.60 5.46
CA SER A 140 -8.81 7.94 4.39
C SER A 140 -8.14 9.26 4.76
N LEU A 141 -6.83 9.23 5.05
CA LEU A 141 -6.02 10.43 5.31
C LEU A 141 -6.57 11.36 6.43
N GLY A 142 -7.16 10.77 7.48
CA GLY A 142 -7.75 11.52 8.59
C GLY A 142 -9.19 11.99 8.34
N LEU A 143 -9.74 11.76 7.15
CA LEU A 143 -11.13 11.96 6.80
C LEU A 143 -11.88 10.63 6.73
N ILE A 144 -13.20 10.72 6.62
CA ILE A 144 -14.11 9.61 6.49
C ILE A 144 -14.67 9.65 5.06
N TRP A 145 -14.32 8.70 4.19
CA TRP A 145 -14.88 8.61 2.83
C TRP A 145 -16.05 7.62 2.81
N CYS A 146 -17.16 8.03 2.21
CA CYS A 146 -18.30 7.18 1.91
C CYS A 146 -18.27 6.82 0.42
N PRO A 147 -17.83 5.60 0.05
CA PRO A 147 -17.62 5.25 -1.36
C PRO A 147 -18.90 5.33 -2.20
N GLU A 148 -20.03 4.87 -1.68
CA GLU A 148 -21.27 4.80 -2.46
C GLU A 148 -21.81 6.17 -2.88
N SER A 149 -21.71 7.15 -1.99
CA SER A 149 -22.12 8.54 -2.28
C SER A 149 -20.99 9.39 -2.85
N ASP A 150 -19.77 8.85 -2.88
CA ASP A 150 -18.52 9.54 -3.19
C ASP A 150 -18.32 10.84 -2.39
N MET A 151 -18.61 10.80 -1.09
CA MET A 151 -18.57 11.96 -0.21
C MET A 151 -17.49 11.80 0.88
N LEU A 152 -16.73 12.87 1.11
CA LEU A 152 -15.85 12.99 2.28
C LEU A 152 -16.63 13.60 3.45
N GLN A 153 -16.37 13.06 4.64
CA GLN A 153 -17.00 13.41 5.91
C GLN A 153 -15.91 13.59 6.98
N PHE A 154 -16.23 14.33 8.03
CA PHE A 154 -15.40 14.47 9.22
C PHE A 154 -16.31 14.53 10.45
N ASN A 155 -15.82 13.99 11.57
CA ASN A 155 -16.50 14.14 12.86
C ASN A 155 -15.88 15.33 13.58
N LEU A 156 -16.72 16.30 13.95
CA LEU A 156 -16.36 17.42 14.83
C LEU A 156 -16.39 17.01 16.29
#